data_AF-A0A7I0ELT0-F1
#
_entry.id   AF-A0A7I0ELT0-F1
#
_cell.length_a   1.000
_cell.length_b   1.000
_cell.length_c   1.000
_cell.angle_alpha   90.00
_cell.angle_beta   90.00
_cell.angle_gamma   90.00
#
_symmetry.space_group_name_H-M   'P 1'
#
loop_
_entity.id
_entity.type
_entity.pdbx_description
1 polymer ?
#
loop_
_entity_poly.entity_id
_entity_poly.type
_entity_poly.pdbx_seq_one_letter_code
_entity_poly.pdbx_strand_id
1 'polypeptide(L)' 'MNLDDELQAVDKIVDRLTERFPNLPRSSVERAVREEHETFSGRPIRDFVPVLVEHGVKERLRKQ' A
#
# COMPACT_ATOMS: atom_id res chain seq x y z
N MET A 1 11.23 -9.67 7.91
CA MET A 1 10.31 -8.63 8.45
C MET A 1 9.34 -9.23 9.47
N ASN A 2 9.01 -8.55 10.59
CA ASN A 2 7.87 -8.93 11.45
C ASN A 2 6.59 -8.19 11.00
N LEU A 3 5.41 -8.64 11.44
CA LEU A 3 4.11 -8.06 11.04
C LEU A 3 4.00 -6.57 11.43
N ASP A 4 4.50 -6.19 12.60
CA ASP A 4 4.47 -4.79 13.07
C ASP A 4 5.31 -3.86 12.17
N ASP A 5 6.48 -4.30 11.74
CA ASP A 5 7.32 -3.55 10.79
C ASP A 5 6.62 -3.38 9.45
N GLU A 6 5.91 -4.42 8.99
CA GLU A 6 5.16 -4.40 7.74
C GLU A 6 3.99 -3.41 7.83
N LEU A 7 3.22 -3.44 8.91
CA LEU A 7 2.10 -2.51 9.11
C LEU A 7 2.59 -1.06 9.16
N GLN A 8 3.72 -0.81 9.83
CA GLN A 8 4.34 0.53 9.84
C GLN A 8 4.84 0.94 8.44
N ALA A 9 5.37 0.00 7.66
CA ALA A 9 5.78 0.27 6.28
C ALA A 9 4.58 0.58 5.38
N VAL A 10 3.46 -0.13 5.57
CA VAL A 10 2.19 0.09 4.86
C VAL A 10 1.59 1.45 5.20
N ASP A 11 1.61 1.88 6.46
CA ASP A 11 1.14 3.21 6.86
C ASP A 11 1.96 4.33 6.19
N LYS A 12 3.30 4.21 6.18
CA LYS A 12 4.19 5.12 5.45
C LYS A 12 3.95 5.14 3.94
N ILE A 13 3.43 4.06 3.36
CA ILE A 13 3.04 4.02 1.94
C ILE A 13 1.81 4.90 1.71
N VAL A 14 0.79 4.82 2.59
CA VAL A 14 -0.41 5.65 2.51
C VAL A 14 -0.07 7.13 2.52
N ASP A 15 0.80 7.58 3.43
CA ASP A 15 1.20 8.98 3.52
C ASP A 15 1.83 9.46 2.21
N ARG A 16 2.84 8.73 1.71
CA ARG A 16 3.56 9.06 0.47
C ARG A 16 2.65 9.05 -0.76
N LEU A 17 1.67 8.15 -0.81
CA LEU A 17 0.71 8.10 -1.89
C LEU A 17 -0.30 9.24 -1.81
N THR A 18 -0.71 9.64 -0.61
CA THR A 18 -1.60 10.79 -0.41
C THR A 18 -0.91 12.08 -0.85
N GLU A 19 0.38 12.25 -0.53
CA GLU A 19 1.18 13.37 -1.03
C GLU A 19 1.33 13.37 -2.55
N ARG A 20 1.41 12.17 -3.16
CA ARG A 20 1.61 12.02 -4.61
C ARG A 20 0.32 12.12 -5.44
N PHE A 21 -0.83 11.85 -4.83
CA PHE A 21 -2.14 11.94 -5.43
C PHE A 21 -3.05 12.88 -4.61
N PRO A 22 -2.72 14.18 -4.51
CA PRO A 22 -3.43 15.12 -3.63
C PRO A 22 -4.90 15.34 -4.04
N ASN A 23 -5.26 14.99 -5.28
CA ASN A 23 -6.62 15.09 -5.79
C ASN A 23 -7.53 13.94 -5.33
N LEU A 24 -6.96 12.88 -4.74
CA LEU A 24 -7.72 11.75 -4.22
C LEU A 24 -7.87 11.88 -2.70
N PRO A 25 -9.05 11.54 -2.14
CA PRO A 25 -9.21 11.52 -0.70
C PRO A 25 -8.32 10.43 -0.09
N ARG A 26 -7.72 10.72 1.08
CA ARG A 26 -6.86 9.77 1.82
C ARG A 26 -7.53 8.40 1.96
N SER A 27 -8.83 8.36 2.24
CA SER A 27 -9.59 7.12 2.37
C SER A 27 -9.63 6.26 1.11
N SER A 28 -9.58 6.86 -0.09
CA SER A 28 -9.46 6.08 -1.33
C SER A 28 -8.07 5.46 -1.47
N VAL A 29 -7.02 6.19 -1.07
CA VAL A 29 -5.64 5.68 -1.04
C VAL A 29 -5.52 4.55 -0.02
N GLU A 30 -6.03 4.75 1.20
CA GLU A 30 -6.04 3.74 2.28
C GLU A 30 -6.75 2.45 1.86
N ARG A 31 -7.92 2.56 1.22
CA ARG A 31 -8.62 1.38 0.70
C ARG A 31 -7.81 0.68 -0.37
N ALA A 32 -7.23 1.41 -1.33
CA ALA A 32 -6.44 0.81 -2.39
C ALA A 32 -5.21 0.07 -1.82
N VAL A 33 -4.52 0.66 -0.85
CA VAL A 33 -3.37 0.06 -0.16
C VAL A 33 -3.77 -1.20 0.60
N ARG A 34 -4.89 -1.16 1.34
CA ARG A 34 -5.40 -2.32 2.07
C ARG A 34 -5.76 -3.47 1.15
N GLU A 35 -6.54 -3.19 0.10
CA GLU A 35 -6.98 -4.20 -0.86
C GLU A 35 -5.79 -4.86 -1.55
N GLU A 36 -4.76 -4.08 -1.92
CA GLU A 36 -3.54 -4.62 -2.52
C GLU A 36 -2.72 -5.45 -1.51
N HIS A 37 -2.58 -4.98 -0.27
CA HIS A 37 -1.88 -5.70 0.81
C HIS A 37 -2.53 -7.06 1.14
N GLU A 38 -3.86 -7.12 1.14
CA GLU A 38 -4.62 -8.34 1.39
C GLU A 38 -4.33 -9.44 0.35
N THR A 39 -3.96 -9.08 -0.89
CA THR A 39 -3.58 -10.06 -1.92
C THR A 39 -2.32 -10.86 -1.58
N PHE A 40 -1.49 -10.35 -0.66
CA PHE A 40 -0.27 -10.99 -0.19
C PHE A 40 -0.46 -11.73 1.14
N SER A 41 -1.66 -11.70 1.73
CA SER A 41 -1.98 -12.44 2.95
C SER A 41 -1.68 -13.93 2.80
N GLY A 42 -1.07 -14.53 3.84
CA GLY A 42 -0.73 -15.96 3.87
C GLY A 42 0.54 -16.35 3.13
N ARG A 43 1.27 -15.41 2.51
CA ARG A 43 2.58 -15.68 1.90
C ARG A 43 3.70 -15.71 2.96
N PRO A 44 4.62 -16.69 2.92
CA PRO A 44 5.64 -16.86 3.94
C PRO A 44 6.79 -15.82 3.85
N ILE A 45 7.01 -15.23 2.67
CA ILE A 45 8.05 -14.21 2.46
C ILE A 45 7.38 -12.85 2.33
N ARG A 46 7.71 -11.95 3.27
CA ARG A 46 6.99 -10.67 3.45
C ARG A 46 7.85 -9.42 3.26
N ASP A 47 9.18 -9.55 3.20
CA ASP A 47 10.10 -8.40 3.08
C ASP A 47 9.87 -7.53 1.83
N PHE A 48 9.28 -8.08 0.77
CA PHE A 48 8.98 -7.36 -0.47
C PHE A 48 7.53 -6.86 -0.56
N VAL A 49 6.66 -7.25 0.37
CA VAL A 49 5.23 -6.90 0.34
C VAL A 49 5.00 -5.38 0.30
N PRO A 50 5.67 -4.55 1.12
CA PRO A 50 5.46 -3.09 1.07
C PRO A 50 5.77 -2.49 -0.32
N VAL A 51 6.86 -2.93 -0.96
CA VAL A 51 7.28 -2.41 -2.27
C VAL A 51 6.28 -2.81 -3.36
N LEU A 52 5.81 -4.07 -3.34
CA LEU A 52 4.83 -4.58 -4.27
C LEU A 52 3.47 -3.88 -4.12
N VAL A 53 3.03 -3.69 -2.88
CA VAL A 53 1.79 -2.95 -2.55
C VAL A 53 1.86 -1.52 -3.07
N GLU A 54 2.94 -0.79 -2.78
CA GLU A 54 3.09 0.57 -3.27
C GLU A 54 3.05 0.65 -4.80
N HIS A 55 3.69 -0.29 -5.49
CA HIS A 55 3.70 -0.33 -6.95
C HIS A 55 2.31 -0.60 -7.53
N GLY A 56 1.63 -1.64 -7.03
CA GLY A 56 0.28 -2.01 -7.48
C GLY A 56 -0.74 -0.88 -7.25
N VAL A 57 -0.66 -0.21 -6.10
CA VAL A 57 -1.53 0.93 -5.81
C VAL A 57 -1.25 2.11 -6.74
N LYS A 58 0.03 2.46 -7.00
CA LYS A 58 0.35 3.53 -7.96
C LYS A 58 -0.20 3.25 -9.34
N GLU A 59 -0.02 2.03 -9.83
CA GLU A 59 -0.56 1.58 -11.13
C GLU A 59 -2.08 1.71 -11.17
N ARG A 60 -2.77 1.31 -10.11
CA ARG A 60 -4.22 1.37 -10.01
C ARG A 60 -4.75 2.80 -9.92
N LEU A 61 -4.14 3.66 -9.09
CA LEU A 61 -4.56 5.05 -8.92
C LEU A 61 -4.30 5.91 -10.17
N ARG A 62 -3.32 5.55 -11.01
CA ARG A 62 -3.07 6.21 -12.30
C ARG A 62 -4.13 5.90 -13.36
N LYS A 63 -4.84 4.78 -13.22
CA LYS A 63 -5.88 4.32 -14.16
C LYS A 63 -7.28 4.82 -13.78
N GLN A 64 -7.43 5.47 -12.63
CA GLN A 64 -8.66 6.16 -12.20
C GLN A 64 -8.61 7.62 -12.65
#